data_AF-A0A519G9W4-F1
#
_entry.id   AF-A0A519G9W4-F1
#
_cell.length_a   1.000
_cell.length_b   1.000
_cell.length_c   1.000
_cell.angle_alpha   90.00
_cell.angle_beta   90.00
_cell.angle_gamma   90.00
#
_symmetry.space_group_name_H-M   'P 1'
#
loop_
_entity.id
_entity.type
_entity.pdbx_description
1 polymer ?
#
loop_
_entity_poly.entity_id
_entity_poly.type
_entity_poly.pdbx_seq_one_letter_code
_entity_poly.pdbx_strand_id
1 'polypeptide(L)'
;PETDPTVTGLRLSARGLDPILVAEPASDLVALRMFGNDLVGRPADEETNRWLRTATGREDLRLVWCDDPTRRTFDRDWARPGDHAPYTDSCPLTLASLTSLRRLNDWITEGALERGETPPAPLGIERFRPNVVVDGADPFAEDGWSALRIGEVEFRQPKRVDRCVMTTIDPGDLTSTKEPIRTLARHRLAEQATWFAVHLIPTTTGTIRVGDPVAVL
;
A
#
# COMPACT_ATOMS: atom_id res chain seq x y z
N PRO A 1 8.72 4.93 1.69
CA PRO A 1 8.66 5.62 2.99
C PRO A 1 9.54 4.88 3.99
N GLU A 2 10.63 5.51 4.40
CA GLU A 2 11.46 5.01 5.50
C GLU A 2 10.90 5.54 6.82
N THR A 3 10.80 4.68 7.82
CA THR A 3 10.47 5.10 9.18
C THR A 3 11.74 5.64 9.83
N ASP A 4 11.82 6.96 10.01
CA ASP A 4 12.87 7.60 10.80
C ASP A 4 12.31 7.88 12.21
N PRO A 5 12.77 7.15 13.25
CA PRO A 5 12.26 7.30 14.60
C PRO A 5 12.58 8.66 15.23
N THR A 6 13.47 9.45 14.62
CA THR A 6 13.80 10.81 15.10
C THR A 6 12.79 11.85 14.66
N VAL A 7 11.87 11.50 13.75
CA VAL A 7 10.87 12.40 13.19
C VAL A 7 9.51 12.11 13.80
N THR A 8 8.87 13.13 14.38
CA THR A 8 7.53 13.02 15.00
C THR A 8 6.38 13.38 14.03
N GLY A 9 6.69 13.60 12.76
CA GLY A 9 5.73 13.99 11.71
C GLY A 9 6.11 13.47 10.33
N LEU A 10 5.71 14.18 9.28
CA LEU A 10 6.04 13.83 7.89
C LEU A 10 7.27 14.64 7.43
N ARG A 11 8.36 13.95 7.09
CA ARG A 11 9.51 14.57 6.41
C ARG A 11 9.44 14.28 4.92
N LEU A 12 9.58 15.32 4.09
CA LEU A 12 9.73 15.18 2.64
C LEU A 12 11.20 15.33 2.26
N SER A 13 11.64 14.48 1.34
CA SER A 13 13.02 14.48 0.82
C SER A 13 13.03 14.12 -0.65
N ALA A 14 13.87 14.78 -1.43
CA ALA A 14 14.06 14.52 -2.86
C ALA A 14 15.52 14.81 -3.24
N ARG A 15 16.01 14.18 -4.30
CA ARG A 15 17.39 14.36 -4.76
C ARG A 15 17.62 15.82 -5.17
N GLY A 16 18.63 16.46 -4.56
CA GLY A 16 19.01 17.83 -4.89
C GLY A 16 18.17 18.91 -4.20
N LEU A 17 17.32 18.54 -3.24
CA LEU A 17 16.58 19.47 -2.40
C LEU A 17 16.85 19.20 -0.92
N ASP A 18 16.98 20.26 -0.14
CA ASP A 18 17.05 20.14 1.32
C ASP A 18 15.73 19.53 1.85
N PRO A 19 15.80 18.51 2.73
CA PRO A 19 14.60 17.92 3.31
C PRO A 19 13.81 18.94 4.15
N ILE A 20 12.48 18.82 4.13
CA ILE A 20 11.61 19.65 4.96
C ILE A 20 10.78 18.79 5.91
N LEU A 21 10.56 19.30 7.12
CA LEU A 21 9.59 18.75 8.05
C LEU A 21 8.25 19.45 7.81
N VAL A 22 7.22 18.68 7.46
CA VAL A 22 5.88 19.21 7.19
C VAL A 22 5.21 19.52 8.52
N ALA A 23 4.83 20.78 8.71
CA ALA A 23 4.03 21.19 9.86
C ALA A 23 2.62 20.60 9.77
N GLU A 24 2.01 20.34 10.93
CA GLU A 24 0.61 19.94 10.99
C GLU A 24 -0.28 21.09 10.44
N PRO A 25 -1.11 20.84 9.41
CA PRO A 25 -1.92 21.89 8.81
C PRO A 25 -2.96 22.49 9.76
N ALA A 26 -2.86 23.80 10.01
CA ALA A 26 -3.88 24.59 10.72
C ALA A 26 -4.91 25.26 9.77
N SER A 27 -4.82 24.98 8.47
CA SER A 27 -5.67 25.55 7.41
C SER A 27 -7.10 25.02 7.47
N ASP A 28 -8.04 25.78 6.92
CA ASP A 28 -9.43 25.33 6.75
C ASP A 28 -9.53 24.10 5.83
N LEU A 29 -10.60 23.34 6.01
CA LEU A 29 -10.91 22.19 5.16
C LEU A 29 -11.19 22.65 3.73
N VAL A 30 -10.62 21.94 2.76
CA VAL A 30 -10.93 22.10 1.34
C VAL A 30 -11.58 20.84 0.78
N ALA A 31 -12.48 21.03 -0.18
CA ALA A 31 -13.06 19.92 -0.94
C ALA A 31 -11.98 19.24 -1.80
N LEU A 32 -12.05 17.92 -1.87
CA LEU A 32 -11.24 17.08 -2.75
C LEU A 32 -12.07 15.89 -3.25
N ARG A 33 -11.62 15.28 -4.34
CA ARG A 33 -12.28 14.11 -4.92
C ARG A 33 -11.30 12.95 -5.05
N MET A 34 -11.70 11.79 -4.55
CA MET A 34 -10.88 10.57 -4.57
C MET A 34 -11.72 9.37 -5.00
N PHE A 35 -11.33 8.73 -6.11
CA PHE A 35 -12.06 7.59 -6.69
C PHE A 35 -13.57 7.84 -6.84
N GLY A 36 -13.93 9.06 -7.23
CA GLY A 36 -15.33 9.47 -7.40
C GLY A 36 -16.01 10.00 -6.14
N ASN A 37 -15.43 9.78 -4.95
CA ASN A 37 -15.97 10.23 -3.66
C ASN A 37 -15.59 11.69 -3.38
N ASP A 38 -16.58 12.48 -2.96
CA ASP A 38 -16.35 13.83 -2.46
C ASP A 38 -15.93 13.76 -0.99
N LEU A 39 -14.79 14.35 -0.69
CA LEU A 39 -14.14 14.35 0.61
C LEU A 39 -13.64 15.75 0.94
N VAL A 40 -13.07 15.89 2.13
CA VAL A 40 -12.40 17.11 2.57
C VAL A 40 -11.08 16.76 3.26
N GLY A 41 -10.14 17.69 3.24
CA GLY A 41 -8.88 17.59 3.98
C GLY A 41 -8.24 18.96 4.17
N ARG A 42 -7.17 19.03 4.98
CA ARG A 42 -6.47 20.29 5.29
C ARG A 42 -5.22 20.46 4.43
N PRO A 43 -5.14 21.50 3.58
CA PRO A 43 -3.94 21.75 2.78
C PRO A 43 -2.72 22.05 3.65
N ALA A 44 -1.57 21.49 3.30
CA ALA A 44 -0.30 21.91 3.89
C ALA A 44 0.01 23.38 3.56
N ASP A 45 0.95 23.96 4.30
CA ASP A 45 1.40 25.34 4.08
C ASP A 45 2.07 25.54 2.71
N GLU A 46 2.22 26.81 2.32
CA GLU A 46 2.78 27.15 1.00
C GLU A 46 4.27 26.81 0.89
N GLU A 47 5.01 26.75 2.01
CA GLU A 47 6.38 26.26 2.02
C GLU A 47 6.46 24.80 1.57
N THR A 48 5.63 23.94 2.17
CA THR A 48 5.50 22.53 1.81
C THR A 48 5.01 22.35 0.37
N ASN A 49 4.00 23.10 -0.05
CA ASN A 49 3.47 23.00 -1.42
C ASN A 49 4.51 23.43 -2.46
N ARG A 50 5.27 24.51 -2.20
CA ARG A 50 6.35 24.95 -3.10
C ARG A 50 7.46 23.92 -3.19
N TRP A 51 7.85 23.33 -2.05
CA TRP A 51 8.82 22.25 -2.03
C TRP A 51 8.35 21.07 -2.88
N LEU A 52 7.09 20.66 -2.73
CA LEU A 52 6.50 19.56 -3.51
C LEU A 52 6.53 19.85 -5.01
N ARG A 53 6.06 21.03 -5.43
CA ARG A 53 6.04 21.45 -6.84
C ARG A 53 7.44 21.44 -7.45
N THR A 54 8.43 21.91 -6.69
CA THR A 54 9.84 21.93 -7.08
C THR A 54 10.39 20.50 -7.22
N ALA A 55 10.13 19.64 -6.24
CA ALA A 55 10.58 18.25 -6.23
C ALA A 55 10.01 17.44 -7.40
N THR A 56 8.77 17.74 -7.83
CA THR A 56 8.08 16.99 -8.88
C THR A 56 8.13 17.67 -10.26
N GLY A 57 8.56 18.94 -10.34
CA GLY A 57 8.44 19.77 -11.54
C GLY A 57 6.99 20.01 -12.00
N ARG A 58 6.04 20.00 -11.06
CA ARG A 58 4.59 20.08 -11.34
C ARG A 58 3.97 21.20 -10.53
N GLU A 59 3.53 22.26 -11.20
CA GLU A 59 2.97 23.45 -10.57
C GLU A 59 1.55 23.26 -10.02
N ASP A 60 0.84 22.22 -10.46
CA ASP A 60 -0.56 21.94 -10.12
C ASP A 60 -0.73 21.03 -8.88
N LEU A 61 0.35 20.80 -8.12
CA LEU A 61 0.32 19.95 -6.93
C LEU A 61 0.20 20.77 -5.64
N ARG A 62 -0.44 20.14 -4.65
CA ARG A 62 -0.47 20.54 -3.24
C ARG A 62 -0.58 19.29 -2.37
N LEU A 63 -0.03 19.34 -1.17
CA LEU A 63 -0.19 18.30 -0.16
C LEU A 63 -1.45 18.58 0.66
N VAL A 64 -2.23 17.53 0.95
CA VAL A 64 -3.44 17.61 1.76
C VAL A 64 -3.40 16.53 2.83
N TRP A 65 -3.65 16.91 4.08
CA TRP A 65 -3.76 16.01 5.22
C TRP A 65 -5.20 15.54 5.41
N CYS A 66 -5.34 14.24 5.67
CA CYS A 66 -6.59 13.63 6.14
C CYS A 66 -6.69 13.86 7.66
N ASP A 67 -7.40 14.92 8.06
CA ASP A 67 -7.57 15.27 9.47
C ASP A 67 -8.49 14.30 10.23
N ASP A 68 -9.42 13.66 9.51
CA ASP A 68 -10.37 12.72 10.07
C ASP A 68 -10.55 11.51 9.13
N PRO A 69 -9.90 10.37 9.44
CA PRO A 69 -9.99 9.17 8.61
C PRO A 69 -11.37 8.51 8.65
N THR A 70 -12.26 8.91 9.56
CA THR A 70 -13.59 8.30 9.71
C THR A 70 -14.60 8.79 8.67
N ARG A 71 -14.32 9.93 8.00
CA ARG A 71 -15.22 10.51 6.99
C ARG A 71 -15.31 9.73 5.70
N ARG A 72 -14.27 8.96 5.37
CA ARG A 72 -14.28 8.12 4.17
C ARG A 72 -14.71 6.72 4.56
N THR A 73 -16.01 6.50 4.39
CA THR A 73 -16.66 5.20 4.55
C THR A 73 -16.69 4.43 3.23
N PHE A 74 -17.12 3.17 3.30
CA PHE A 74 -17.22 2.30 2.12
C PHE A 74 -18.66 1.91 1.86
N ASP A 75 -19.12 2.14 0.63
CA ASP A 75 -20.38 1.60 0.12
C ASP A 75 -20.07 0.44 -0.83
N ARG A 76 -19.73 -0.72 -0.24
CA ARG A 76 -19.27 -1.93 -0.94
C ARG A 76 -19.73 -3.18 -0.21
N ASP A 77 -20.01 -4.25 -0.95
CA ASP A 77 -20.54 -5.52 -0.39
C ASP A 77 -19.67 -6.19 0.68
N TRP A 78 -18.35 -5.95 0.65
CA TRP A 78 -17.39 -6.49 1.62
C TRP A 78 -17.26 -5.64 2.90
N ALA A 79 -17.83 -4.43 2.91
CA ALA A 79 -17.74 -3.49 4.02
C ALA A 79 -18.88 -3.70 5.03
N ARG A 80 -18.62 -3.33 6.28
CA ARG A 80 -19.57 -3.30 7.40
C ARG A 80 -19.84 -1.84 7.78
N PRO A 81 -21.02 -1.54 8.38
CA PRO A 81 -21.29 -0.22 8.93
C PRO A 81 -20.20 0.22 9.91
N GLY A 82 -19.68 1.44 9.74
CA GLY A 82 -18.62 2.00 10.57
C GLY A 82 -17.20 1.76 10.05
N ASP A 83 -17.01 0.91 9.04
CA ASP A 83 -15.72 0.81 8.36
C ASP A 83 -15.36 2.13 7.69
N HIS A 84 -14.08 2.48 7.83
CA HIS A 84 -13.53 3.68 7.24
C HIS A 84 -12.04 3.47 6.96
N ALA A 85 -11.47 4.37 6.17
CA ALA A 85 -10.03 4.48 6.01
C ALA A 85 -9.67 5.92 5.67
N PRO A 86 -8.40 6.34 5.87
CA PRO A 86 -7.91 7.57 5.29
C PRO A 86 -7.90 7.48 3.75
N TYR A 87 -7.14 8.35 3.09
CA TYR A 87 -7.01 8.38 1.63
C TYR A 87 -6.19 7.20 1.06
N THR A 88 -6.58 5.96 1.37
CA THR A 88 -6.09 4.72 0.76
C THR A 88 -7.04 4.24 -0.34
N ASP A 89 -6.57 3.41 -1.27
CA ASP A 89 -7.40 3.00 -2.42
C ASP A 89 -8.66 2.21 -2.04
N SER A 90 -8.54 1.20 -1.16
CA SER A 90 -9.64 0.27 -0.86
C SER A 90 -9.87 0.02 0.63
N CYS A 91 -8.85 -0.36 1.39
CA CYS A 91 -8.97 -0.73 2.81
C CYS A 91 -7.90 0.01 3.63
N PRO A 92 -8.06 0.12 4.97
CA PRO A 92 -7.10 0.84 5.80
C PRO A 92 -5.72 0.16 5.81
N LEU A 93 -5.66 -1.16 5.69
CA LEU A 93 -4.41 -1.92 5.72
C LEU A 93 -4.34 -2.97 4.60
N THR A 94 -3.12 -3.28 4.21
CA THR A 94 -2.78 -4.38 3.30
C THR A 94 -1.71 -5.26 3.95
N LEU A 95 -1.93 -6.58 3.92
CA LEU A 95 -0.98 -7.59 4.37
C LEU A 95 -0.42 -8.35 3.17
N ALA A 96 0.90 -8.55 3.15
CA ALA A 96 1.58 -9.39 2.16
C ALA A 96 2.49 -10.42 2.82
N SER A 97 2.58 -11.60 2.22
CA SER A 97 3.47 -12.67 2.67
C SER A 97 4.78 -12.69 1.88
N LEU A 98 5.91 -12.84 2.59
CA LEU A 98 7.21 -13.05 1.98
C LEU A 98 7.30 -14.40 1.27
N THR A 99 6.61 -15.45 1.75
CA THR A 99 6.59 -16.74 1.04
C THR A 99 5.84 -16.64 -0.28
N SER A 100 4.75 -15.88 -0.33
CA SER A 100 4.04 -15.53 -1.58
C SER A 100 4.92 -14.74 -2.55
N LEU A 101 5.69 -13.77 -2.04
CA LEU A 101 6.63 -13.00 -2.86
C LEU A 101 7.74 -13.88 -3.46
N ARG A 102 8.35 -14.76 -2.64
CA ARG A 102 9.37 -15.71 -3.11
C ARG A 102 8.80 -16.60 -4.21
N ARG A 103 7.60 -17.15 -4.00
CA ARG A 103 6.94 -17.99 -5.02
C ARG A 103 6.64 -17.23 -6.31
N LEU A 104 6.23 -15.96 -6.22
CA LEU A 104 6.05 -15.11 -7.39
C LEU A 104 7.37 -14.87 -8.13
N ASN A 105 8.46 -14.61 -7.41
CA ASN A 105 9.78 -14.46 -8.01
C ASN A 105 10.26 -15.74 -8.70
N ASP A 106 10.02 -16.92 -8.10
CA ASP A 106 10.32 -18.21 -8.73
C ASP A 106 9.58 -18.35 -10.07
N TRP A 107 8.27 -18.06 -10.11
CA TRP A 107 7.49 -18.08 -11.34
C TRP A 107 7.98 -17.11 -12.41
N ILE A 108 8.44 -15.92 -12.01
CA ILE A 108 9.03 -14.93 -12.93
C ILE A 108 10.31 -15.50 -13.55
N THR A 109 11.19 -16.09 -12.75
CA THR A 109 12.42 -16.72 -13.21
C THR A 109 12.13 -17.90 -14.12
N GLU A 110 11.25 -18.82 -13.71
CA GLU A 110 10.81 -19.97 -14.51
C GLU A 110 10.28 -19.51 -15.87
N GLY A 111 9.36 -18.53 -15.87
CA GLY A 111 8.78 -18.00 -17.10
C GLY A 111 9.81 -17.35 -18.02
N ALA A 112 10.80 -16.62 -17.48
CA ALA A 112 11.88 -16.03 -18.29
C ALA A 112 12.72 -17.11 -18.98
N LEU A 113 13.10 -18.16 -18.25
CA LEU A 113 13.87 -19.28 -18.78
C LEU A 113 13.09 -20.05 -19.87
N GLU A 114 11.79 -20.28 -19.67
CA GLU A 114 10.92 -20.90 -20.69
C GLU A 114 10.90 -20.14 -22.02
N ARG A 115 11.08 -18.81 -21.98
CA ARG A 115 11.11 -17.94 -23.17
C ARG A 115 12.51 -17.70 -23.73
N GLY A 116 13.56 -18.27 -23.11
CA GLY A 116 14.95 -17.98 -23.46
C GLY A 116 15.38 -16.54 -23.15
N GLU A 117 14.70 -15.88 -22.21
CA GLU A 117 15.03 -14.54 -21.71
C GLU A 117 15.96 -14.63 -20.50
N THR A 118 16.83 -13.63 -20.29
CA THR A 118 17.57 -13.49 -19.03
C THR A 118 16.58 -13.20 -17.90
N PRO A 119 16.56 -13.97 -16.80
CA PRO A 119 15.71 -13.66 -15.65
C PRO A 119 16.01 -12.27 -15.07
N PRO A 120 14.98 -11.48 -14.74
CA PRO A 120 15.18 -10.20 -14.06
C PRO A 120 15.65 -10.43 -12.61
N ALA A 121 16.12 -9.36 -11.97
CA ALA A 121 16.33 -9.37 -10.53
C ALA A 121 15.00 -9.64 -9.78
N PRO A 122 15.03 -10.31 -8.62
CA PRO A 122 13.84 -10.55 -7.82
C PRO A 122 13.11 -9.24 -7.46
N LEU A 123 11.79 -9.27 -7.51
CA LEU A 123 10.96 -8.16 -7.08
C LEU A 123 11.03 -8.02 -5.56
N GLY A 124 11.16 -6.78 -5.09
CA GLY A 124 11.01 -6.44 -3.68
C GLY A 124 9.54 -6.26 -3.27
N ILE A 125 9.27 -6.44 -1.97
CA ILE A 125 7.91 -6.41 -1.40
C ILE A 125 7.29 -5.01 -1.46
N GLU A 126 8.12 -3.97 -1.47
CA GLU A 126 7.75 -2.56 -1.51
C GLU A 126 6.94 -2.19 -2.77
N ARG A 127 7.12 -2.94 -3.87
CA ARG A 127 6.32 -2.80 -5.10
C ARG A 127 4.82 -2.99 -4.87
N PHE A 128 4.46 -3.81 -3.88
CA PHE A 128 3.06 -4.10 -3.51
C PHE A 128 2.51 -3.17 -2.43
N ARG A 129 3.36 -2.27 -1.90
CA ARG A 129 3.03 -1.26 -0.88
C ARG A 129 2.23 -1.80 0.32
N PRO A 130 2.61 -2.96 0.91
CA PRO A 130 1.89 -3.47 2.07
C PRO A 130 2.15 -2.59 3.30
N ASN A 131 1.21 -2.61 4.24
CA ASN A 131 1.39 -2.04 5.57
C ASN A 131 1.99 -3.07 6.52
N VAL A 132 1.60 -4.34 6.37
CA VAL A 132 2.06 -5.47 7.17
C VAL A 132 2.69 -6.50 6.27
N VAL A 133 3.88 -6.96 6.64
CA VAL A 133 4.58 -8.05 5.95
C VAL A 133 4.75 -9.20 6.93
N VAL A 134 4.34 -10.39 6.51
CA VAL A 134 4.42 -11.62 7.31
C VAL A 134 5.29 -12.66 6.60
N ASP A 135 5.75 -13.66 7.36
CA ASP A 135 6.53 -14.77 6.84
C ASP A 135 6.16 -16.08 7.58
N GLY A 136 6.54 -17.22 7.03
CA GLY A 136 6.43 -18.53 7.70
C GLY A 136 5.16 -19.35 7.41
N ALA A 137 4.23 -18.83 6.60
CA ALA A 137 3.09 -19.61 6.09
C ALA A 137 3.37 -20.15 4.67
N ASP A 138 2.59 -21.13 4.21
CA ASP A 138 2.65 -21.57 2.82
C ASP A 138 2.40 -20.41 1.85
N PRO A 139 3.02 -20.39 0.66
CA PRO A 139 2.76 -19.35 -0.33
C PRO A 139 1.27 -19.21 -0.63
N PHE A 140 0.79 -17.97 -0.56
CA PHE A 140 -0.60 -17.57 -0.78
C PHE A 140 -1.61 -18.09 0.26
N ALA A 141 -1.15 -18.63 1.40
CA ALA A 141 -2.04 -19.02 2.50
C ALA A 141 -2.91 -17.86 2.99
N GLU A 142 -2.42 -16.61 2.89
CA GLU A 142 -3.15 -15.40 3.27
C GLU A 142 -4.49 -15.22 2.52
N ASP A 143 -4.64 -15.81 1.35
CA ASP A 143 -5.87 -15.74 0.55
C ASP A 143 -7.11 -16.33 1.23
N GLY A 144 -6.89 -17.21 2.22
CA GLY A 144 -7.94 -17.95 2.93
C GLY A 144 -8.16 -17.50 4.38
N TRP A 145 -7.41 -16.51 4.87
CA TRP A 145 -7.51 -16.08 6.27
C TRP A 145 -8.68 -15.12 6.48
N SER A 146 -9.88 -15.65 6.72
CA SER A 146 -11.08 -14.83 6.95
C SER A 146 -10.92 -13.86 8.15
N ALA A 147 -10.21 -14.31 9.20
CA ALA A 147 -9.83 -13.52 10.35
C ALA A 147 -8.44 -13.94 10.87
N LEU A 148 -7.75 -12.98 11.49
CA LEU A 148 -6.43 -13.19 12.07
C LEU A 148 -6.17 -12.22 13.22
N ARG A 149 -5.26 -12.59 14.11
CA ARG A 149 -4.70 -11.72 15.15
C ARG A 149 -3.22 -11.51 14.89
N ILE A 150 -2.77 -10.27 15.01
CA ILE A 150 -1.35 -9.88 14.98
C ILE A 150 -1.09 -9.11 16.25
N GLY A 151 -0.26 -9.63 17.14
CA GLY A 151 -0.02 -9.02 18.45
C GLY A 151 -1.33 -8.81 19.21
N GLU A 152 -1.64 -7.55 19.54
CA GLU A 152 -2.83 -7.14 20.29
C GLU A 152 -4.09 -6.97 19.42
N VAL A 153 -3.96 -6.95 18.09
CA VAL A 153 -5.02 -6.48 17.19
C VAL A 153 -5.62 -7.63 16.38
N GLU A 154 -6.95 -7.70 16.34
CA GLU A 154 -7.70 -8.62 15.51
C GLU A 154 -8.14 -7.94 14.21
N PHE A 155 -7.98 -8.65 13.11
CA PHE A 155 -8.31 -8.20 11.77
C PHE A 155 -9.26 -9.18 11.12
N ARG A 156 -10.11 -8.65 10.26
CA ARG A 156 -10.81 -9.44 9.24
C ARG A 156 -10.23 -9.14 7.87
N GLN A 157 -10.28 -10.14 7.01
CA GLN A 157 -9.83 -10.05 5.63
C GLN A 157 -11.05 -9.94 4.70
N PRO A 158 -11.47 -8.73 4.31
CA PRO A 158 -12.66 -8.57 3.46
C PRO A 158 -12.47 -9.11 2.05
N LYS A 159 -11.25 -9.04 1.49
CA LYS A 159 -10.96 -9.38 0.11
C LYS A 159 -9.45 -9.48 -0.16
N ARG A 160 -9.12 -10.09 -1.31
CA ARG A 160 -7.77 -10.06 -1.91
C ARG A 160 -7.50 -8.69 -2.54
N VAL A 161 -6.24 -8.38 -2.82
CA VAL A 161 -5.86 -7.13 -3.49
C VAL A 161 -5.65 -7.33 -4.98
N ASP A 162 -6.46 -6.65 -5.78
CA ASP A 162 -6.29 -6.54 -7.22
C ASP A 162 -5.05 -5.70 -7.53
N ARG A 163 -4.13 -6.26 -8.33
CA ARG A 163 -2.90 -5.58 -8.70
C ARG A 163 -3.04 -4.86 -10.02
N CYS A 164 -2.72 -3.56 -9.98
CA CYS A 164 -2.68 -2.69 -11.14
C CYS A 164 -1.24 -2.51 -11.64
N VAL A 165 -1.11 -1.81 -12.77
CA VAL A 165 0.17 -1.52 -13.42
C VAL A 165 1.19 -0.79 -12.51
N MET A 166 0.74 -0.13 -11.43
CA MET A 166 1.67 0.53 -10.51
C MET A 166 2.70 -0.42 -9.89
N THR A 167 2.38 -1.72 -9.79
CA THR A 167 3.32 -2.74 -9.30
C THR A 167 4.48 -3.01 -10.27
N THR A 168 4.37 -2.60 -11.53
CA THR A 168 5.40 -2.82 -12.55
C THR A 168 6.52 -1.79 -12.53
N ILE A 169 6.34 -0.70 -11.78
CA ILE A 169 7.30 0.39 -11.65
C ILE A 169 8.25 0.07 -10.49
N ASP A 170 9.56 0.12 -10.76
CA ASP A 170 10.59 0.04 -9.73
C ASP A 170 10.60 1.34 -8.91
N PRO A 171 10.46 1.29 -7.57
CA PRO A 171 10.46 2.52 -6.77
C PRO A 171 11.83 3.16 -6.60
N GLY A 172 12.93 2.45 -6.87
CA GLY A 172 14.29 2.95 -6.78
C GLY A 172 14.71 3.76 -8.02
N ASP A 173 14.44 3.25 -9.23
CA ASP A 173 14.87 3.89 -10.48
C ASP A 173 13.72 4.31 -11.42
N LEU A 174 12.47 4.03 -11.06
CA LEU A 174 11.26 4.36 -11.81
C LEU A 174 11.15 3.67 -13.17
N THR A 175 11.97 2.66 -13.45
CA THR A 175 11.84 1.83 -14.65
C THR A 175 10.58 0.98 -14.56
N SER A 176 9.95 0.73 -15.71
CA SER A 176 8.73 -0.07 -15.80
C SER A 176 8.97 -1.31 -16.65
N THR A 177 8.46 -2.46 -16.19
CA THR A 177 8.54 -3.74 -16.91
C THR A 177 7.15 -4.35 -17.10
N LYS A 178 7.08 -5.59 -17.61
CA LYS A 178 5.82 -6.35 -17.69
C LYS A 178 5.51 -7.12 -16.39
N GLU A 179 6.48 -7.24 -15.48
CA GLU A 179 6.31 -7.92 -14.20
C GLU A 179 5.89 -6.94 -13.11
N PRO A 180 5.11 -7.38 -12.08
CA PRO A 180 4.65 -8.75 -11.83
C PRO A 180 3.37 -9.14 -12.60
N ILE A 181 2.72 -8.19 -13.29
CA ILE A 181 1.37 -8.40 -13.85
C ILE A 181 1.33 -9.54 -14.87
N ARG A 182 2.36 -9.70 -15.71
CA ARG A 182 2.45 -10.84 -16.66
C ARG A 182 2.42 -12.19 -15.93
N THR A 183 3.23 -12.36 -14.89
CA THR A 183 3.29 -13.62 -14.14
C THR A 183 2.03 -13.84 -13.31
N LEU A 184 1.53 -12.80 -12.63
CA LEU A 184 0.26 -12.91 -11.90
C LEU A 184 -0.91 -13.24 -12.82
N ALA A 185 -0.94 -12.72 -14.06
CA ALA A 185 -1.97 -13.08 -15.03
C ALA A 185 -1.96 -14.57 -15.42
N ARG A 186 -0.79 -15.23 -15.38
CA ARG A 186 -0.66 -16.66 -15.69
C ARG A 186 -1.06 -17.55 -14.52
N HIS A 187 -0.71 -17.17 -13.29
CA HIS A 187 -0.81 -18.04 -12.12
C HIS A 187 -1.92 -17.66 -11.13
N ARG A 188 -2.38 -16.40 -11.20
CA ARG A 188 -3.17 -15.73 -10.15
C ARG A 188 -4.30 -14.87 -10.74
N LEU A 189 -4.70 -15.13 -11.98
CA LEU A 189 -5.86 -14.49 -12.60
C LEU A 189 -7.14 -15.23 -12.18
N ALA A 190 -8.01 -14.52 -11.49
CA ALA A 190 -9.34 -15.00 -11.13
C ALA A 190 -10.29 -13.80 -11.07
N GLU A 191 -11.57 -14.02 -11.41
CA GLU A 191 -12.58 -12.95 -11.39
C GLU A 191 -12.17 -11.68 -12.19
N GLN A 192 -11.42 -11.88 -13.28
CA GLN A 192 -10.87 -10.81 -14.14
C GLN A 192 -9.84 -9.88 -13.46
N ALA A 193 -9.33 -10.25 -12.28
CA ALA A 193 -8.29 -9.53 -11.57
C ALA A 193 -7.07 -10.41 -11.29
N THR A 194 -5.90 -9.77 -11.20
CA THR A 194 -4.67 -10.45 -10.79
C THR A 194 -4.42 -10.18 -9.32
N TRP A 195 -4.27 -11.24 -8.52
CA TRP A 195 -4.21 -11.11 -7.06
C TRP A 195 -2.84 -11.37 -6.46
N PHE A 196 -2.44 -10.50 -5.55
CA PHE A 196 -1.31 -10.70 -4.65
C PHE A 196 -1.60 -9.98 -3.33
N ALA A 197 -1.35 -10.60 -2.18
CA ALA A 197 -1.66 -10.03 -0.87
C ALA A 197 -3.17 -9.82 -0.60
N VAL A 198 -3.50 -9.45 0.63
CA VAL A 198 -4.89 -9.28 1.10
C VAL A 198 -5.10 -7.95 1.81
N HIS A 199 -6.33 -7.46 1.76
CA HIS A 199 -6.74 -6.30 2.54
C HIS A 199 -7.10 -6.73 3.97
N LEU A 200 -6.81 -5.86 4.94
CA LEU A 200 -7.16 -6.04 6.34
C LEU A 200 -7.99 -4.86 6.86
N ILE A 201 -8.94 -5.17 7.75
CA ILE A 201 -9.68 -4.17 8.53
C ILE A 201 -9.57 -4.54 10.01
N PRO A 202 -9.04 -3.65 10.87
CA PRO A 202 -8.98 -3.90 12.30
C PRO A 202 -10.38 -3.94 12.90
N THR A 203 -10.59 -4.85 13.84
CA THR A 203 -11.84 -5.03 14.60
C THR A 203 -11.66 -4.68 16.08
N THR A 204 -10.41 -4.61 16.54
CA THR A 204 -10.01 -4.10 17.86
C THR A 204 -8.94 -3.01 17.69
N THR A 205 -8.68 -2.26 18.76
CA THR A 205 -7.58 -1.29 18.83
C THR A 205 -6.44 -1.85 19.66
N GLY A 206 -5.20 -1.56 19.29
CA GLY A 206 -4.02 -2.01 20.02
C GLY A 206 -2.75 -1.68 19.24
N THR A 207 -1.62 -2.15 19.74
CA THR A 207 -0.33 -2.00 19.05
C THR A 207 0.10 -3.32 18.42
N ILE A 208 0.62 -3.24 17.21
CA ILE A 208 1.35 -4.34 16.56
C ILE A 208 2.81 -3.94 16.39
N ARG A 209 3.72 -4.91 16.50
CA ARG A 209 5.18 -4.71 16.41
C ARG A 209 5.80 -5.75 15.48
N VAL A 210 6.94 -5.40 14.91
CA VAL A 210 7.77 -6.37 14.20
C VAL A 210 8.16 -7.48 15.18
N GLY A 211 7.93 -8.73 14.78
CA GLY A 211 8.15 -9.91 15.60
C GLY A 211 6.90 -10.44 16.32
N ASP A 212 5.78 -9.71 16.29
CA ASP A 212 4.53 -10.23 16.85
C ASP A 212 4.05 -11.49 16.09
N PRO A 213 3.49 -12.49 16.81
CA PRO A 213 2.96 -13.68 16.18
C PRO A 213 1.70 -13.37 15.39
N VAL A 214 1.50 -14.11 14.31
CA VAL A 214 0.29 -14.10 13.49
C VAL A 214 -0.48 -15.38 13.75
N ALA A 215 -1.72 -15.26 14.21
CA ALA A 215 -2.61 -16.39 14.45
C ALA A 215 -3.87 -16.26 13.59
N VAL A 216 -4.18 -17.28 12.77
CA VAL A 216 -5.45 -17.37 12.05
C VAL A 216 -6.54 -17.76 13.05
N LEU A 217 -7.71 -17.11 12.99
CA LEU A 217 -8.82 -17.27 13.94
C LEU A 217 -9.96 -18.13 13.40
#